data_AF-A0A844DRI1-F1
#
_entry.id   AF-A0A844DRI1-F1
#
_cell.length_a   1.000
_cell.length_b   1.000
_cell.length_c   1.000
_cell.angle_alpha   90.00
_cell.angle_beta   90.00
_cell.angle_gamma   90.00
#
_symmetry.space_group_name_H-M   'P 1'
#
loop_
_entity.id
_entity.type
_entity.pdbx_description
1 polymer ?
#
loop_
_entity_poly.entity_id
_entity_poly.type
_entity_poly.pdbx_seq_one_letter_code
_entity_poly.pdbx_strand_id
1 'polypeptide(L)'
;MHITPFEFHHTQPELDAFIKYILNSKQSATILMENTGHYHYPVLKAFQEAGLPVCMVNAYQIKKFGDMDLRKAKTDKKDAVRIARYALEKSYSLVPYTSMEQKYEDLRFLARQYNQRMLTLKTNKVFLLNLLDETMPGITNILPLTTRTPETSLSVLFINRFKSYDRIKKMGKSRFLDAFEKIARKSRNRQTKTYGLAIYEAALRNITTRGENEYTLAAQDQCLELVCESQKAAIQLF
;
A
#
# COMPACT_ATOMS: atom_id res chain seq x y z
N MET A 1 19.87 21.96 -38.02
CA MET A 1 18.42 22.24 -37.96
C MET A 1 18.02 22.27 -36.50
N HIS A 2 17.60 23.42 -35.97
CA HIS A 2 17.01 23.47 -34.63
C HIS A 2 15.52 23.13 -34.75
N ILE A 3 15.11 22.03 -34.13
CA ILE A 3 13.70 21.63 -34.06
C ILE A 3 13.05 22.40 -32.91
N THR A 4 11.86 22.96 -33.14
CA THR A 4 11.10 23.63 -32.09
C THR A 4 10.37 22.57 -31.23
N PRO A 5 10.11 22.85 -29.94
CA PRO A 5 9.37 21.92 -29.10
C PRO A 5 8.01 21.59 -29.71
N PHE A 6 7.71 20.29 -29.81
CA PHE A 6 6.44 19.78 -30.30
C PHE A 6 5.87 18.76 -29.31
N GLU A 7 4.56 18.57 -29.38
CA GLU A 7 3.83 17.62 -28.56
C GLU A 7 3.51 16.37 -29.40
N PHE A 8 3.48 15.23 -28.74
CA PHE A 8 2.95 13.98 -29.29
C PHE A 8 2.15 13.28 -28.18
N HIS A 9 1.14 12.52 -28.58
CA HIS A 9 0.30 11.78 -27.65
C HIS A 9 0.97 10.49 -27.21
N HIS A 10 0.70 10.10 -25.98
CA HIS A 10 1.11 8.81 -25.42
C HIS A 10 0.26 7.68 -26.03
N THR A 11 0.48 7.39 -27.32
CA THR A 11 -0.14 6.30 -28.06
C THR A 11 0.93 5.50 -28.78
N GLN A 12 0.69 4.20 -28.97
CA GLN A 12 1.65 3.33 -29.66
C GLN A 12 2.01 3.85 -31.07
N PRO A 13 1.06 4.27 -31.92
CA PRO A 13 1.40 4.72 -33.27
C PRO A 13 2.29 5.97 -33.30
N GLU A 14 2.03 6.95 -32.43
CA GLU A 14 2.82 8.18 -32.37
C GLU A 14 4.22 7.93 -31.78
N LEU A 15 4.31 7.07 -30.75
CA LEU A 15 5.60 6.70 -30.16
C LEU A 15 6.46 5.89 -31.14
N ASP A 16 5.88 4.96 -31.89
CA ASP A 16 6.57 4.21 -32.94
C ASP A 16 7.05 5.13 -34.07
N ALA A 17 6.23 6.10 -34.47
CA ALA A 17 6.61 7.11 -35.45
C ALA A 17 7.79 7.95 -34.95
N PHE A 18 7.77 8.33 -33.67
CA PHE A 18 8.85 9.11 -33.05
C PHE A 18 10.16 8.31 -32.91
N ILE A 19 10.07 7.03 -32.52
CA ILE A 19 11.24 6.11 -32.48
C ILE A 19 11.86 5.98 -33.88
N LYS A 20 11.04 5.74 -34.91
CA LYS A 20 11.50 5.67 -36.30
C LYS A 20 12.16 6.97 -36.75
N TYR A 21 11.59 8.12 -36.37
CA TYR A 21 12.17 9.43 -36.66
C TYR A 21 13.58 9.58 -36.06
N ILE A 22 13.77 9.21 -34.79
CA ILE A 22 15.08 9.28 -34.12
C ILE A 22 16.10 8.37 -34.81
N LEU A 23 15.74 7.11 -35.06
CA LEU A 23 16.62 6.11 -35.68
C LEU A 23 17.06 6.52 -37.11
N ASN A 24 16.17 7.16 -37.86
CA ASN A 24 16.46 7.62 -39.23
C ASN A 24 17.26 8.92 -39.30
N SER A 25 17.44 9.64 -38.18
CA SER A 25 18.02 10.99 -38.17
C SER A 25 19.52 11.05 -38.49
N LYS A 26 20.24 9.90 -38.54
CA LYS A 26 21.70 9.77 -38.72
C LYS A 26 22.56 10.57 -37.72
N GLN A 27 21.96 11.22 -36.73
CA GLN A 27 22.63 12.01 -35.70
C GLN A 27 22.62 11.26 -34.37
N SER A 28 23.66 11.42 -33.57
CA SER A 28 23.65 10.93 -32.19
C SER A 28 22.66 11.79 -31.40
N ALA A 29 21.60 11.17 -30.90
CA ALA A 29 20.58 11.83 -30.10
C ALA A 29 20.73 11.44 -28.62
N THR A 30 20.78 12.44 -27.73
CA THR A 30 20.68 12.22 -26.28
C THR A 30 19.21 12.31 -25.89
N ILE A 31 18.63 11.20 -25.41
CA ILE A 31 17.27 11.19 -24.88
C ILE A 31 17.35 11.43 -23.37
N LEU A 32 16.75 12.52 -22.90
CA LEU A 32 16.72 12.89 -21.49
C LEU A 32 15.27 12.98 -21.01
N MET A 33 14.96 12.33 -19.89
CA MET A 33 13.64 12.38 -19.27
C MET A 33 13.74 12.84 -17.81
N GLU A 34 12.84 13.74 -17.41
CA GLU A 34 12.68 14.12 -16.00
C GLU A 34 11.91 13.01 -15.26
N ASN A 35 12.39 12.65 -14.07
CA ASN A 35 11.70 11.69 -13.22
C ASN A 35 10.45 12.35 -12.57
N THR A 36 9.31 12.26 -13.26
CA THR A 36 8.00 12.82 -12.87
C THR A 36 7.04 11.77 -12.31
N GLY A 37 7.56 10.73 -11.64
CA GLY A 37 6.74 9.62 -11.12
C GLY A 37 6.55 8.52 -12.16
N HIS A 38 5.41 7.82 -12.19
CA HIS A 38 5.26 6.61 -13.00
C HIS A 38 4.94 6.86 -14.49
N TYR A 39 4.57 8.08 -14.87
CA TYR A 39 4.10 8.41 -16.21
C TYR A 39 5.16 8.28 -17.32
N HIS A 40 6.44 8.38 -16.97
CA HIS A 40 7.53 8.26 -17.93
C HIS A 40 7.88 6.80 -18.27
N TYR A 41 7.47 5.83 -17.45
CA TYR A 41 7.90 4.43 -17.60
C TYR A 41 7.53 3.78 -18.94
N PRO A 42 6.32 3.98 -19.50
CA PRO A 42 6.00 3.37 -20.78
C PRO A 42 6.85 3.92 -21.94
N VAL A 43 7.14 5.23 -21.91
CA VAL A 43 7.98 5.89 -22.91
C VAL A 43 9.44 5.45 -22.76
N LEU A 44 9.94 5.38 -21.51
CA LEU A 44 11.26 4.83 -21.20
C LEU A 44 11.41 3.40 -21.73
N LYS A 45 10.42 2.53 -21.45
CA LYS A 45 10.41 1.14 -21.91
C LYS A 45 10.47 1.04 -23.43
N ALA A 46 9.63 1.78 -24.15
CA ALA A 46 9.60 1.75 -25.61
C ALA A 46 10.94 2.19 -26.23
N PHE A 47 11.58 3.22 -25.67
CA PHE A 47 12.91 3.65 -26.13
C PHE A 47 14.00 2.61 -25.83
N GLN A 48 13.98 1.99 -24.64
CA GLN A 48 14.93 0.93 -24.31
C GLN A 48 14.78 -0.30 -25.20
N GLU A 49 13.54 -0.72 -25.49
CA GLU A 49 13.24 -1.85 -26.40
C GLU A 49 13.67 -1.55 -27.85
N ALA A 50 13.66 -0.28 -28.26
CA ALA A 50 14.19 0.18 -29.53
C ALA A 50 15.72 0.36 -29.55
N GLY A 51 16.43 0.04 -28.46
CA GLY A 51 17.88 0.19 -28.34
C GLY A 51 18.37 1.64 -28.18
N LEU A 52 17.48 2.57 -27.83
CA LEU A 52 17.80 3.98 -27.64
C LEU A 52 18.20 4.24 -26.18
N PRO A 53 19.40 4.78 -25.90
CA PRO A 53 19.82 5.09 -24.53
C PRO A 53 19.07 6.30 -23.98
N VAL A 54 18.33 6.09 -22.88
CA VAL A 54 17.58 7.14 -22.19
C VAL A 54 18.27 7.48 -20.88
N CYS A 55 18.54 8.77 -20.65
CA CYS A 55 19.07 9.27 -19.39
C CYS A 55 17.93 9.77 -18.51
N MET A 56 17.89 9.35 -17.25
CA MET A 56 16.92 9.80 -16.26
C MET A 56 17.54 10.86 -15.35
N VAL A 57 16.86 11.99 -15.16
CA VAL A 57 17.32 13.07 -14.27
C VAL A 57 16.28 13.38 -13.20
N ASN A 58 16.75 13.68 -11.99
CA ASN A 58 15.89 14.04 -10.89
C ASN A 58 15.22 15.41 -11.14
N ALA A 59 13.90 15.50 -10.95
CA ALA A 59 13.13 16.74 -11.06
C ALA A 59 13.73 17.92 -10.26
N TYR A 60 14.31 17.64 -9.09
CA TYR A 60 14.99 18.64 -8.28
C TYR A 60 16.22 19.24 -8.98
N GLN A 61 17.01 18.44 -9.70
CA GLN A 61 18.18 18.92 -10.43
C GLN A 61 17.76 19.83 -11.60
N ILE A 62 16.73 19.41 -12.36
CA ILE A 62 16.14 20.21 -13.44
C ILE A 62 15.56 21.53 -12.90
N LYS A 63 14.86 21.48 -11.76
CA LYS A 63 14.33 22.67 -11.09
C LYS A 63 15.42 23.64 -10.66
N LYS A 64 16.45 23.15 -9.96
CA LYS A 64 17.58 23.97 -9.48
C LYS A 64 18.37 24.60 -10.65
N PHE A 65 18.44 23.92 -11.78
CA PHE A 65 19.04 24.47 -13.00
C PHE A 65 18.21 25.63 -13.58
N GLY A 66 16.88 25.53 -13.51
CA GLY A 66 15.95 26.54 -14.01
C GLY A 66 15.74 27.76 -13.10
N ASP A 67 16.11 27.69 -11.82
CA ASP A 67 15.95 28.80 -10.86
C ASP A 67 16.80 30.04 -11.20
N MET A 68 17.68 29.97 -12.22
CA MET A 68 18.42 31.13 -12.75
C MET A 68 17.58 32.03 -13.69
N ASP A 69 16.41 31.59 -14.16
CA ASP A 69 15.54 32.36 -15.07
C ASP A 69 14.44 33.12 -14.30
N LEU A 70 14.48 34.47 -14.31
CA LEU A 70 13.59 35.39 -13.57
C LEU A 70 12.09 35.39 -13.98
N ARG A 71 11.65 34.60 -14.97
CA ARG A 71 10.26 34.63 -15.49
C ARG A 71 9.40 33.49 -14.96
N LYS A 72 8.37 33.84 -14.18
CA LYS A 72 7.52 32.96 -13.36
C LYS A 72 6.49 32.06 -14.08
N ALA A 73 6.31 32.16 -15.40
CA ALA A 73 5.28 31.38 -16.10
C ALA A 73 5.84 30.04 -16.63
N LYS A 74 5.49 28.93 -15.96
CA LYS A 74 5.76 27.54 -16.35
C LYS A 74 4.87 27.14 -17.53
N THR A 75 5.48 26.67 -18.62
CA THR A 75 4.77 26.06 -19.76
C THR A 75 5.54 24.82 -20.19
N ASP A 76 4.84 23.79 -20.71
CA ASP A 76 5.48 22.52 -21.10
C ASP A 76 6.57 22.75 -22.16
N LYS A 77 6.37 23.69 -23.08
CA LYS A 77 7.38 24.11 -24.06
C LYS A 77 8.65 24.67 -23.41
N LYS A 78 8.52 25.49 -22.36
CA LYS A 78 9.69 26.03 -21.64
C LYS A 78 10.39 24.94 -20.84
N ASP A 79 9.64 24.03 -20.23
CA ASP A 79 10.21 22.90 -19.50
C ASP A 79 10.99 21.96 -20.43
N ALA A 80 10.46 21.65 -21.62
CA ALA A 80 11.16 20.86 -22.64
C ALA A 80 12.47 21.52 -23.08
N VAL A 81 12.46 22.84 -23.35
CA VAL A 81 13.67 23.59 -23.69
C VAL A 81 14.68 23.61 -22.54
N ARG A 82 14.22 23.74 -21.29
CA ARG A 82 15.08 23.70 -20.11
C ARG A 82 15.77 22.34 -19.97
N ILE A 83 15.03 21.24 -20.13
CA ILE A 83 15.57 19.88 -20.07
C ILE A 83 16.58 19.66 -21.20
N ALA A 84 16.27 20.13 -22.42
CA ALA A 84 17.21 20.05 -23.55
C ALA A 84 18.51 20.84 -23.29
N ARG A 85 18.42 22.06 -22.72
CA ARG A 85 19.60 22.85 -22.35
C ARG A 85 20.43 22.15 -21.27
N TYR A 86 19.77 21.60 -20.24
CA TYR A 86 20.44 20.80 -19.22
C TYR A 86 21.20 19.63 -19.85
N ALA A 87 20.59 18.93 -20.81
CA ALA A 87 21.24 17.81 -21.49
C ALA A 87 22.52 18.21 -22.22
N LEU A 88 22.51 19.37 -22.90
CA LEU A 88 23.67 19.90 -23.61
C LEU A 88 24.79 20.29 -22.63
N GLU A 89 24.46 21.08 -21.61
CA GLU A 89 25.45 21.62 -20.65
C GLU A 89 26.03 20.56 -19.71
N LYS A 90 25.24 19.54 -19.35
CA LYS A 90 25.61 18.49 -18.41
C LYS A 90 25.81 17.12 -19.07
N SER A 91 25.97 17.09 -20.39
CA SER A 91 26.17 15.89 -21.20
C SER A 91 27.22 14.92 -20.64
N TYR A 92 28.34 15.43 -20.13
CA TYR A 92 29.42 14.64 -19.52
C TYR A 92 29.02 13.86 -18.25
N SER A 93 27.91 14.24 -17.61
CA SER A 93 27.42 13.64 -16.36
C SER A 93 26.18 12.78 -16.54
N LEU A 94 25.65 12.71 -17.77
CA LEU A 94 24.46 11.92 -18.06
C LEU A 94 24.84 10.45 -18.22
N VAL A 95 24.13 9.60 -17.47
CA VAL A 95 24.28 8.14 -17.52
C VAL A 95 22.98 7.54 -18.04
N PRO A 96 23.03 6.66 -19.05
CA PRO A 96 21.86 5.93 -19.51
C PRO A 96 21.28 5.06 -18.39
N TYR A 97 19.95 5.01 -18.31
CA TYR A 97 19.20 4.17 -17.41
C TYR A 97 19.46 2.69 -17.74
N THR A 98 19.85 1.90 -16.74
CA THR A 98 20.19 0.49 -16.90
C THR A 98 19.18 -0.43 -16.24
N SER A 99 19.37 -1.74 -16.41
CA SER A 99 18.56 -2.77 -15.76
C SER A 99 18.72 -2.80 -14.24
N MET A 100 19.82 -2.25 -13.69
CA MET A 100 20.03 -2.14 -12.25
C MET A 100 19.10 -1.08 -11.62
N GLU A 101 18.94 0.07 -12.26
CA GLU A 101 18.00 1.10 -11.82
C GLU A 101 16.56 0.58 -11.85
N GLN A 102 16.21 -0.24 -12.85
CA GLN A 102 14.90 -0.89 -12.92
C GLN A 102 14.63 -1.78 -11.69
N LYS A 103 15.59 -2.64 -11.30
CA LYS A 103 15.44 -3.47 -10.08
C LYS A 103 15.27 -2.63 -8.82
N TYR A 104 15.96 -1.51 -8.72
CA TYR A 104 15.82 -0.59 -7.59
C TYR A 104 14.42 0.03 -7.53
N GLU A 105 13.90 0.48 -8.67
CA GLU A 105 12.54 1.03 -8.75
C GLU A 105 11.46 -0.03 -8.50
N ASP A 106 11.65 -1.28 -8.96
CA ASP A 106 10.77 -2.40 -8.63
C ASP A 106 10.76 -2.69 -7.13
N LEU A 107 11.93 -2.74 -6.48
CA LEU A 107 12.03 -2.92 -5.03
C LEU A 107 11.35 -1.76 -4.28
N ARG A 108 11.57 -0.52 -4.74
CA ARG A 108 10.95 0.67 -4.17
C ARG A 108 9.44 0.65 -4.33
N PHE A 109 8.94 0.19 -5.48
CA PHE A 109 7.52 -0.03 -5.73
C PHE A 109 6.95 -1.06 -4.76
N LEU A 110 7.57 -2.25 -4.64
CA LEU A 110 7.13 -3.29 -3.70
C LEU A 110 7.11 -2.80 -2.25
N ALA A 111 8.14 -2.04 -1.83
CA ALA A 111 8.19 -1.44 -0.50
C ALA A 111 7.04 -0.45 -0.25
N ARG A 112 6.68 0.38 -1.25
CA ARG A 112 5.50 1.27 -1.17
C ARG A 112 4.21 0.47 -1.05
N GLN A 113 4.03 -0.57 -1.86
CA GLN A 113 2.86 -1.44 -1.81
C GLN A 113 2.72 -2.12 -0.45
N TYR A 114 3.82 -2.61 0.12
CA TYR A 114 3.85 -3.19 1.47
C TYR A 114 3.43 -2.16 2.53
N ASN A 115 4.04 -0.97 2.52
CA ASN A 115 3.74 0.07 3.49
C ASN A 115 2.27 0.52 3.43
N GLN A 116 1.70 0.63 2.23
CA GLN A 116 0.28 0.92 2.06
C GLN A 116 -0.61 -0.16 2.69
N ARG A 117 -0.32 -1.45 2.44
CA ARG A 117 -1.08 -2.56 3.04
C ARG A 117 -0.94 -2.61 4.56
N MET A 118 0.26 -2.34 5.08
CA MET A 118 0.50 -2.21 6.52
C MET A 118 -0.29 -1.08 7.15
N LEU A 119 -0.40 0.06 6.47
CA LEU A 119 -1.21 1.18 6.93
C LEU A 119 -2.69 0.78 6.98
N THR A 120 -3.23 0.18 5.91
CA THR A 120 -4.61 -0.31 5.88
C THR A 120 -4.89 -1.31 7.01
N LEU A 121 -4.01 -2.28 7.23
CA LEU A 121 -4.13 -3.25 8.32
C LEU A 121 -4.15 -2.56 9.70
N LYS A 122 -3.26 -1.59 9.94
CA LYS A 122 -3.23 -0.83 11.20
C LYS A 122 -4.52 -0.06 11.41
N THR A 123 -5.00 0.64 10.40
CA THR A 123 -6.25 1.40 10.43
C THR A 123 -7.44 0.48 10.73
N ASN A 124 -7.56 -0.64 10.03
CA ASN A 124 -8.65 -1.60 10.25
C ASN A 124 -8.60 -2.22 11.65
N LYS A 125 -7.40 -2.48 12.20
CA LYS A 125 -7.27 -2.92 13.59
C LYS A 125 -7.77 -1.89 14.58
N VAL A 126 -7.46 -0.61 14.37
CA VAL A 126 -7.96 0.48 15.24
C VAL A 126 -9.49 0.55 15.17
N PHE A 127 -10.08 0.47 13.98
CA PHE A 127 -11.54 0.44 13.84
C PHE A 127 -12.18 -0.76 14.54
N LEU A 128 -11.57 -1.95 14.42
CA LEU A 128 -12.04 -3.13 15.13
C LEU A 128 -11.94 -2.96 16.65
N LEU A 129 -10.83 -2.40 17.14
CA LEU A 129 -10.65 -2.14 18.57
C LEU A 129 -11.72 -1.20 19.12
N ASN A 130 -12.04 -0.13 18.40
CA ASN A 130 -13.11 0.80 18.81
C ASN A 130 -14.47 0.09 18.91
N LEU A 131 -14.79 -0.79 17.95
CA LEU A 131 -16.03 -1.59 18.00
C LEU A 131 -16.01 -2.60 19.16
N LEU A 132 -14.86 -3.21 19.44
CA LEU A 132 -14.69 -4.10 20.59
C LEU A 132 -14.82 -3.35 21.91
N ASP A 133 -14.40 -2.10 22.00
CA ASP A 133 -14.61 -1.29 23.20
C ASP A 133 -16.10 -0.99 23.44
N GLU A 134 -16.92 -0.96 22.39
CA GLU A 134 -18.38 -0.82 22.54
C GLU A 134 -19.09 -2.14 22.90
N THR A 135 -18.57 -3.29 22.47
CA THR A 135 -19.24 -4.61 22.61
C THR A 135 -18.64 -5.51 23.70
N MET A 136 -17.35 -5.37 23.98
CA MET A 136 -16.53 -6.15 24.91
C MET A 136 -15.38 -5.30 25.51
N PRO A 137 -15.68 -4.26 26.30
CA PRO A 137 -14.66 -3.35 26.82
C PRO A 137 -13.51 -4.08 27.53
N GLY A 138 -12.27 -3.74 27.18
CA GLY A 138 -11.07 -4.30 27.81
C GLY A 138 -10.76 -5.76 27.43
N ILE A 139 -11.47 -6.34 26.46
CA ILE A 139 -11.23 -7.73 26.03
C ILE A 139 -9.80 -7.98 25.58
N THR A 140 -9.15 -7.00 24.96
CA THR A 140 -7.78 -7.12 24.44
C THR A 140 -6.71 -7.19 25.53
N ASN A 141 -7.03 -6.78 26.77
CA ASN A 141 -6.17 -6.97 27.93
C ASN A 141 -6.14 -8.44 28.37
N ILE A 142 -7.22 -9.17 28.12
CA ILE A 142 -7.36 -10.60 28.46
C ILE A 142 -6.93 -11.45 27.27
N LEU A 143 -7.39 -11.11 26.07
CA LEU A 143 -7.12 -11.84 24.85
C LEU A 143 -6.54 -10.88 23.79
N PRO A 144 -5.21 -10.70 23.76
CA PRO A 144 -4.57 -9.81 22.82
C PRO A 144 -4.92 -10.12 21.36
N LEU A 145 -5.20 -9.07 20.58
CA LEU A 145 -5.56 -9.21 19.17
C LEU A 145 -4.35 -9.69 18.35
N THR A 146 -4.34 -10.98 18.03
CA THR A 146 -3.33 -11.62 17.18
C THR A 146 -3.94 -11.90 15.82
N THR A 147 -3.32 -11.40 14.76
CA THR A 147 -3.87 -11.56 13.40
C THR A 147 -2.96 -12.35 12.47
N ARG A 148 -1.70 -12.61 12.84
CA ARG A 148 -0.67 -13.20 11.94
C ARG A 148 -1.16 -14.43 11.16
N THR A 149 -1.94 -15.30 11.78
CA THR A 149 -2.63 -16.42 11.12
C THR A 149 -4.13 -16.35 11.44
N PRO A 150 -4.94 -15.61 10.66
CA PRO A 150 -6.32 -15.33 11.02
C PRO A 150 -7.17 -16.60 11.22
N GLU A 151 -6.96 -17.61 10.37
CA GLU A 151 -7.69 -18.89 10.35
C GLU A 151 -7.58 -19.71 11.66
N THR A 152 -6.44 -19.55 12.36
CA THR A 152 -6.11 -20.28 13.59
C THR A 152 -5.95 -19.36 14.79
N SER A 153 -6.10 -18.05 14.62
CA SER A 153 -5.96 -17.09 15.71
C SER A 153 -7.10 -17.22 16.70
N LEU A 154 -6.76 -17.43 17.98
CA LEU A 154 -7.75 -17.53 19.05
C LEU A 154 -8.59 -16.25 19.18
N SER A 155 -7.95 -15.07 19.11
CA SER A 155 -8.67 -13.80 19.21
C SER A 155 -9.64 -13.59 18.05
N VAL A 156 -9.26 -13.96 16.83
CA VAL A 156 -10.14 -13.85 15.66
C VAL A 156 -11.31 -14.83 15.76
N LEU A 157 -11.04 -16.09 16.08
CA LEU A 157 -12.07 -17.11 16.27
C LEU A 157 -13.03 -16.75 17.42
N PHE A 158 -12.51 -16.15 18.49
CA PHE A 158 -13.29 -15.68 19.63
C PHE A 158 -14.22 -14.54 19.24
N ILE A 159 -13.68 -13.46 18.65
CA ILE A 159 -14.47 -12.30 18.23
C ILE A 159 -15.56 -12.77 17.26
N ASN A 160 -15.19 -13.59 16.28
CA ASN A 160 -16.13 -14.10 15.29
C ASN A 160 -17.24 -14.97 15.89
N ARG A 161 -16.98 -15.73 16.95
CA ARG A 161 -17.98 -16.64 17.53
C ARG A 161 -18.90 -15.96 18.54
N PHE A 162 -18.34 -15.15 19.43
CA PHE A 162 -19.07 -14.66 20.60
C PHE A 162 -19.58 -13.23 20.44
N LYS A 163 -18.89 -12.42 19.64
CA LYS A 163 -19.25 -11.07 19.20
C LYS A 163 -19.44 -9.99 20.28
N SER A 164 -19.99 -10.30 21.45
CA SER A 164 -20.21 -9.32 22.54
C SER A 164 -20.29 -9.97 23.92
N TYR A 165 -20.09 -9.18 24.98
CA TYR A 165 -20.26 -9.63 26.36
C TYR A 165 -21.72 -9.95 26.68
N ASP A 166 -22.69 -9.25 26.09
CA ASP A 166 -24.11 -9.54 26.30
C ASP A 166 -24.52 -10.89 25.73
N ARG A 167 -24.02 -11.25 24.54
CA ARG A 167 -24.21 -12.60 23.98
C ARG A 167 -23.57 -13.68 24.85
N ILE A 168 -22.40 -13.42 25.41
CA ILE A 168 -21.74 -14.34 26.36
C ILE A 168 -22.57 -14.51 27.64
N LYS A 169 -23.08 -13.40 28.22
CA LYS A 169 -23.96 -13.44 29.39
C LYS A 169 -25.22 -14.25 29.12
N LYS A 170 -25.91 -14.00 28.00
CA LYS A 170 -27.12 -14.74 27.58
C LYS A 170 -26.87 -16.22 27.36
N MET A 171 -25.68 -16.60 26.87
CA MET A 171 -25.31 -18.00 26.66
C MET A 171 -25.16 -18.78 27.97
N GLY A 172 -24.71 -18.11 29.04
CA GLY A 172 -24.44 -18.70 30.34
C GLY A 172 -23.06 -19.38 30.45
N LYS A 173 -22.55 -19.48 31.69
CA LYS A 173 -21.15 -19.89 31.98
C LYS A 173 -20.75 -21.22 31.35
N SER A 174 -21.50 -22.29 31.62
CA SER A 174 -21.14 -23.65 31.15
C SER A 174 -21.06 -23.71 29.63
N ARG A 175 -22.12 -23.25 28.95
CA ARG A 175 -22.20 -23.23 27.48
C ARG A 175 -21.10 -22.38 26.85
N PHE A 176 -20.80 -21.22 27.44
CA PHE A 176 -19.71 -20.38 26.98
C PHE A 176 -18.36 -21.09 27.10
N LEU A 177 -18.04 -21.69 28.25
CA LEU A 177 -16.77 -22.38 28.47
C LEU A 177 -16.60 -23.57 27.52
N ASP A 178 -17.66 -24.38 27.31
CA ASP A 178 -17.65 -25.51 26.38
C ASP A 178 -17.42 -25.04 24.93
N ALA A 179 -18.08 -23.94 24.52
CA ALA A 179 -17.92 -23.35 23.20
C ALA A 179 -16.52 -22.72 23.01
N PHE A 180 -16.00 -22.09 24.05
CA PHE A 180 -14.68 -21.46 24.05
C PHE A 180 -13.58 -22.53 23.93
N GLU A 181 -13.72 -23.64 24.66
CA GLU A 181 -12.77 -24.74 24.58
C GLU A 181 -12.69 -25.34 23.16
N LYS A 182 -13.83 -25.45 22.45
CA LYS A 182 -13.87 -25.92 21.06
C LYS A 182 -13.05 -25.03 20.12
N ILE A 183 -13.20 -23.70 20.19
CA ILE A 183 -12.42 -22.80 19.33
C ILE A 183 -10.94 -22.77 19.72
N ALA A 184 -10.64 -22.91 21.00
CA ALA A 184 -9.27 -22.87 21.47
C ALA A 184 -8.47 -24.11 21.09
N ARG A 185 -9.10 -25.29 21.07
CA ARG A 185 -8.52 -26.51 20.50
C ARG A 185 -8.14 -26.31 19.02
N LYS A 186 -8.97 -25.63 18.23
CA LYS A 186 -8.67 -25.27 16.84
C LYS A 186 -7.44 -24.35 16.73
N SER A 187 -7.26 -23.43 17.67
CA SER A 187 -6.12 -22.49 17.71
C SER A 187 -4.80 -23.07 18.26
N ARG A 188 -4.77 -24.35 18.67
CA ARG A 188 -3.61 -25.02 19.32
C ARG A 188 -3.06 -24.30 20.56
N ASN A 189 -3.87 -23.47 21.21
CA ASN A 189 -3.44 -22.70 22.38
C ASN A 189 -3.54 -23.55 23.66
N ARG A 190 -2.49 -23.54 24.50
CA ARG A 190 -2.42 -24.39 25.71
C ARG A 190 -2.99 -23.73 26.98
N GLN A 191 -3.14 -22.40 27.00
CA GLN A 191 -3.57 -21.61 28.17
C GLN A 191 -5.09 -21.36 28.24
N THR A 192 -5.87 -22.18 27.55
CA THR A 192 -7.30 -21.96 27.25
C THR A 192 -8.20 -21.80 28.47
N LYS A 193 -8.02 -22.60 29.53
CA LYS A 193 -8.95 -22.61 30.66
C LYS A 193 -8.94 -21.30 31.45
N THR A 194 -7.75 -20.69 31.58
CA THR A 194 -7.58 -19.41 32.29
C THR A 194 -8.25 -18.26 31.54
N TYR A 195 -8.12 -18.21 30.21
CA TYR A 195 -8.78 -17.18 29.39
C TYR A 195 -10.30 -17.27 29.45
N GLY A 196 -10.87 -18.47 29.33
CA GLY A 196 -12.33 -18.64 29.34
C GLY A 196 -12.96 -18.07 30.62
N LEU A 197 -12.44 -18.42 31.79
CA LEU A 197 -12.96 -17.90 33.06
C LEU A 197 -12.81 -16.39 33.17
N ALA A 198 -11.62 -15.86 32.86
CA ALA A 198 -11.36 -14.42 32.92
C ALA A 198 -12.28 -13.61 31.99
N ILE A 199 -12.53 -14.10 30.77
CA ILE A 199 -13.45 -13.46 29.82
C ILE A 199 -14.88 -13.47 30.35
N TYR A 200 -15.34 -14.58 30.93
CA TYR A 200 -16.69 -14.66 31.46
C TYR A 200 -16.89 -13.73 32.67
N GLU A 201 -15.91 -13.64 33.56
CA GLU A 201 -15.91 -12.68 34.66
C GLU A 201 -15.92 -11.23 34.16
N ALA A 202 -15.12 -10.92 33.13
CA ALA A 202 -15.13 -9.60 32.50
C ALA A 202 -16.48 -9.28 31.87
N ALA A 203 -17.14 -10.25 31.25
CA ALA A 203 -18.48 -10.08 30.67
C ALA A 203 -19.54 -9.73 31.73
N LEU A 204 -19.41 -10.26 32.96
CA LEU A 204 -20.31 -9.96 34.07
C LEU A 204 -20.02 -8.60 34.72
N ARG A 205 -18.75 -8.19 34.77
CA ARG A 205 -18.32 -6.96 35.47
C ARG A 205 -18.42 -5.70 34.59
N ASN A 206 -18.26 -5.82 33.28
CA ASN A 206 -18.25 -4.68 32.37
C ASN A 206 -19.63 -4.39 31.79
N ILE A 207 -19.90 -3.11 31.56
CA ILE A 207 -21.09 -2.61 30.88
C ILE A 207 -20.73 -2.35 29.41
N THR A 208 -21.53 -2.86 28.48
CA THR A 208 -21.38 -2.64 27.05
C THR A 208 -22.16 -1.40 26.61
N THR A 209 -21.73 -0.75 25.53
CA THR A 209 -22.47 0.38 24.95
C THR A 209 -23.49 -0.11 23.92
N ARG A 210 -23.09 -1.03 23.03
CA ARG A 210 -23.92 -1.50 21.90
C ARG A 210 -23.83 -3.01 21.68
N GLY A 211 -23.64 -3.80 22.75
CA GLY A 211 -23.35 -5.23 22.64
C GLY A 211 -24.47 -6.11 22.04
N GLU A 212 -25.70 -5.60 21.94
CA GLU A 212 -26.82 -6.31 21.28
C GLU A 212 -27.31 -5.63 20.00
N ASN A 213 -26.70 -4.51 19.60
CA ASN A 213 -27.12 -3.77 18.41
C ASN A 213 -26.71 -4.50 17.14
N GLU A 214 -27.67 -4.91 16.31
CA GLU A 214 -27.41 -5.68 15.10
C GLU A 214 -26.48 -4.96 14.11
N TYR A 215 -26.58 -3.63 13.99
CA TYR A 215 -25.71 -2.85 13.11
C TYR A 215 -24.28 -2.81 13.62
N THR A 216 -24.07 -2.66 14.93
CA THR A 216 -22.72 -2.72 15.54
C THR A 216 -22.10 -4.10 15.31
N LEU A 217 -22.87 -5.18 15.46
CA LEU A 217 -22.38 -6.53 15.25
C LEU A 217 -22.06 -6.80 13.76
N ALA A 218 -22.88 -6.31 12.84
CA ALA A 218 -22.59 -6.38 11.40
C ALA A 218 -21.33 -5.58 11.02
N ALA A 219 -21.17 -4.37 11.57
CA ALA A 219 -19.97 -3.55 11.37
C ALA A 219 -18.72 -4.24 11.94
N GLN A 220 -18.83 -4.86 13.12
CA GLN A 220 -17.74 -5.63 13.72
C GLN A 220 -17.34 -6.82 12.84
N ASP A 221 -18.30 -7.51 12.24
CA ASP A 221 -18.04 -8.66 11.36
C ASP A 221 -17.31 -8.25 10.08
N GLN A 222 -17.80 -7.20 9.41
CA GLN A 222 -17.12 -6.64 8.24
C GLN A 222 -15.72 -6.12 8.59
N CYS A 223 -15.57 -5.45 9.74
CA CYS A 223 -14.28 -4.93 10.16
C CYS A 223 -13.29 -6.07 10.47
N LEU A 224 -13.75 -7.14 11.12
CA LEU A 224 -12.94 -8.33 11.38
C LEU A 224 -12.50 -9.01 10.08
N GLU A 225 -13.39 -9.11 9.09
CA GLU A 225 -13.07 -9.63 7.76
C GLU A 225 -12.01 -8.77 7.07
N LEU A 226 -12.19 -7.46 7.05
CA LEU A 226 -11.20 -6.52 6.50
C LEU A 226 -9.83 -6.63 7.18
N VAL A 227 -9.79 -6.83 8.50
CA VAL A 227 -8.54 -7.09 9.23
C VAL A 227 -7.90 -8.40 8.77
N CYS A 228 -8.69 -9.47 8.64
CA CYS A 228 -8.20 -10.77 8.18
C CYS A 228 -7.64 -10.70 6.75
N GLU A 229 -8.37 -10.09 5.82
CA GLU A 229 -7.96 -9.97 4.43
C GLU A 229 -6.77 -9.02 4.25
N SER A 230 -6.74 -7.90 4.97
CA SER A 230 -5.58 -6.99 4.97
C SER A 230 -4.32 -7.69 5.48
N GLN A 231 -4.46 -8.58 6.46
CA GLN A 231 -3.34 -9.36 6.97
C GLN A 231 -2.87 -10.44 5.99
N LYS A 232 -3.79 -11.14 5.31
CA LYS A 232 -3.45 -12.12 4.27
C LYS A 232 -2.72 -11.43 3.11
N ALA A 233 -3.25 -10.30 2.64
CA ALA A 233 -2.65 -9.49 1.58
C ALA A 233 -1.28 -8.94 1.97
N ALA A 234 -1.06 -8.62 3.23
CA ALA A 234 0.24 -8.19 3.73
C ALA A 234 1.29 -9.30 3.74
N ILE A 235 0.88 -10.55 4.00
CA ILE A 235 1.79 -11.70 4.05
C ILE A 235 2.18 -12.13 2.63
N GLN A 236 1.25 -12.14 1.67
CA GLN A 236 1.49 -12.64 0.30
C GLN A 236 2.56 -11.89 -0.53
N LEU A 237 3.03 -10.71 -0.11
CA LEU A 237 4.14 -10.03 -0.79
C LEU A 237 5.52 -10.57 -0.36
N PHE A 238 5.56 -11.54 0.55
CA PHE A 238 6.76 -12.19 1.09
C PHE A 238 6.54 -13.70 1.25
#